data_AF-X0Z8P1-F1
#
_entry.id   AF-X0Z8P1-F1
#
_cell.length_a   1.000
_cell.length_b   1.000
_cell.length_c   1.000
_cell.angle_alpha   90.00
_cell.angle_beta   90.00
_cell.angle_gamma   90.00
#
_symmetry.space_group_name_H-M   'P 1'
#
loop_
_entity.id
_entity.type
_entity.pdbx_description
1 polymer ?
#
loop_
_entity_poly.entity_id
_entity_poly.type
_entity_poly.pdbx_seq_one_letter_code
_entity_poly.pdbx_strand_id
1 'polypeptide(L)'
;MEKSEIDKLLATADRRAVYINQVEHAKEKFRTLNILAWDGHIFELDPSFVCYVLLQFMSSQADGDMPIILFDKNSEPVLIEDLSEFVDQMQEKHTEALNEYLDIYSRLQ
;
A
#
# COMPACT_ATOMS: atom_id res chain seq x y z
N MET A 1 -30.22 -19.77 28.45
CA MET A 1 -28.79 -19.43 28.37
C MET A 1 -28.32 -19.15 29.77
N GLU A 2 -27.36 -19.93 30.26
CA GLU A 2 -26.76 -19.65 31.55
C GLU A 2 -25.99 -18.34 31.49
N LYS A 3 -25.96 -17.58 32.59
CA LYS A 3 -25.23 -16.30 32.68
C LYS A 3 -23.76 -16.44 32.22
N SER A 4 -23.16 -17.60 32.50
CA SER A 4 -21.81 -18.01 32.06
C SER A 4 -21.63 -18.10 30.54
N GLU A 5 -22.67 -18.50 29.80
CA GLU A 5 -22.62 -18.55 28.33
C GLU A 5 -22.68 -17.15 27.72
N ILE A 6 -23.51 -16.27 28.30
CA ILE A 6 -23.58 -14.86 27.89
C ILE A 6 -22.23 -14.17 28.10
N ASP A 7 -21.61 -14.36 29.27
CA ASP A 7 -20.32 -13.75 29.60
C ASP A 7 -19.20 -14.24 28.66
N LYS A 8 -19.20 -15.53 28.28
CA LYS A 8 -18.26 -16.08 27.29
C LYS A 8 -18.47 -15.51 25.89
N LEU A 9 -19.73 -15.33 25.47
CA LEU A 9 -20.06 -14.72 24.19
C LEU A 9 -19.61 -13.26 24.13
N LEU A 10 -19.86 -12.49 25.19
CA LEU A 10 -19.40 -11.10 25.31
C LEU A 10 -17.87 -11.01 25.24
N ALA A 11 -17.15 -11.82 26.03
CA ALA A 11 -15.68 -11.82 26.01
C ALA A 11 -15.08 -12.26 24.65
N THR A 12 -15.82 -13.01 23.84
CA THR A 12 -15.42 -13.38 22.47
C THR A 12 -15.70 -12.26 21.49
N ALA A 13 -16.87 -11.60 21.62
CA ALA A 13 -17.23 -10.45 20.82
C ALA A 13 -16.26 -9.28 21.04
N ASP A 14 -15.90 -8.98 22.29
CA ASP A 14 -14.95 -7.93 22.65
C ASP A 14 -13.56 -8.20 22.04
N ARG A 15 -13.05 -9.43 22.16
CA ARG A 15 -11.79 -9.83 21.53
C ARG A 15 -11.81 -9.66 20.01
N ARG A 16 -12.93 -10.02 19.37
CA ARG A 16 -13.09 -9.85 17.92
C ARG A 16 -13.13 -8.38 17.51
N ALA A 17 -13.82 -7.54 18.28
CA ALA A 17 -13.89 -6.11 18.02
C ALA A 17 -12.51 -5.44 18.13
N VAL A 18 -11.74 -5.79 19.17
CA VAL A 18 -10.35 -5.32 19.33
C VAL A 18 -9.48 -5.73 18.16
N TYR A 19 -9.54 -7.00 17.75
CA TYR A 19 -8.79 -7.50 16.60
C TYR A 19 -9.13 -6.76 15.30
N ILE A 20 -10.44 -6.55 15.03
CA ILE A 20 -10.88 -5.82 13.83
C ILE A 20 -10.31 -4.40 13.83
N ASN A 21 -10.38 -3.69 14.96
CA ASN A 21 -9.83 -2.33 15.06
C ASN A 21 -8.32 -2.31 14.83
N GLN A 22 -7.58 -3.28 15.36
CA GLN A 22 -6.14 -3.39 15.15
C GLN A 22 -5.79 -3.65 13.68
N VAL A 23 -6.55 -4.50 13.00
CA VAL A 23 -6.38 -4.76 11.56
C VAL A 23 -6.68 -3.52 10.73
N GLU A 24 -7.73 -2.75 11.04
CA GLU A 24 -8.03 -1.51 10.32
C GLU A 24 -6.93 -0.46 10.52
N HIS A 25 -6.42 -0.30 11.74
CA HIS A 25 -5.27 0.58 11.98
C HIS A 25 -4.02 0.15 11.21
N ALA A 26 -3.76 -1.16 11.10
CA ALA A 26 -2.66 -1.67 10.30
C ALA A 26 -2.82 -1.30 8.82
N LYS A 27 -4.04 -1.44 8.27
CA LYS A 27 -4.34 -1.06 6.88
C LYS A 27 -4.19 0.43 6.63
N GLU A 28 -4.66 1.27 7.55
CA GLU A 28 -4.50 2.74 7.44
C GLU A 28 -3.03 3.15 7.45
N LYS A 29 -2.24 2.53 8.33
CA LYS A 29 -0.80 2.76 8.37
C LYS A 29 -0.12 2.31 7.07
N PHE A 30 -0.47 1.13 6.54
CA PHE A 30 0.00 0.67 5.24
C PHE A 30 -0.32 1.70 4.14
N ARG A 31 -1.59 2.12 4.01
CA ARG A 31 -1.99 3.11 3.00
C ARG A 31 -1.20 4.42 3.12
N THR A 32 -0.92 4.86 4.34
CA THR A 32 -0.15 6.10 4.58
C THR A 32 1.32 5.96 4.16
N LEU A 33 1.93 4.82 4.46
CA LEU A 33 3.33 4.55 4.08
C LEU A 33 3.48 4.27 2.58
N ASN A 34 2.43 3.74 1.96
CA ASN A 34 2.39 3.32 0.56
C ASN A 34 2.06 4.48 -0.39
N ILE A 35 2.62 5.65 -0.10
CA ILE A 35 2.49 6.88 -0.88
C ILE A 35 3.90 7.33 -1.30
N LEU A 36 4.06 7.60 -2.60
CA LEU A 36 5.27 8.18 -3.16
C LEU A 36 5.04 9.64 -3.49
N ALA A 37 5.95 10.51 -3.05
CA ALA A 37 6.00 11.90 -3.48
C ALA A 37 7.10 12.05 -4.53
N TRP A 38 6.77 12.59 -5.70
CA TRP A 38 7.68 12.73 -6.82
C TRP A 38 7.42 14.05 -7.54
N ASP A 39 8.44 14.92 -7.63
CA ASP A 39 8.35 16.24 -8.25
C ASP A 39 7.14 17.09 -7.82
N GLY A 40 6.76 16.99 -6.55
CA GLY A 40 5.60 17.71 -5.99
C GLY A 40 4.25 17.02 -6.22
N HIS A 41 4.22 15.93 -6.99
CA HIS A 41 3.05 15.07 -7.18
C HIS A 41 3.01 13.93 -6.16
N ILE A 42 1.82 13.38 -5.95
CA ILE A 42 1.58 12.31 -4.99
C ILE A 42 0.97 11.11 -5.70
N PHE A 43 1.62 9.95 -5.57
CA PHE A 43 1.17 8.68 -6.13
C PHE A 43 0.77 7.73 -5.00
N GLU A 44 -0.45 7.19 -5.09
CA GLU A 44 -0.89 6.08 -4.24
C GLU A 44 -0.43 4.76 -4.88
N LEU A 45 0.45 4.03 -4.20
CA LEU A 45 1.10 2.86 -4.77
C LEU A 45 0.25 1.60 -4.62
N ASP A 46 -1.02 1.66 -5.02
CA ASP A 46 -1.88 0.48 -4.99
C ASP A 46 -1.35 -0.62 -5.93
N PRO A 47 -1.75 -1.89 -5.73
CA PRO A 47 -1.24 -2.98 -6.56
C PRO A 47 -1.49 -2.81 -8.06
N SER A 48 -2.58 -2.15 -8.46
CA SER A 48 -2.89 -1.87 -9.86
C SER A 48 -1.95 -0.82 -10.45
N PHE A 49 -1.68 0.26 -9.73
CA PHE A 49 -0.72 1.29 -10.12
C PHE A 49 0.69 0.70 -10.23
N VAL A 50 1.15 -0.02 -9.20
CA VAL A 50 2.48 -0.66 -9.19
C VAL A 50 2.62 -1.63 -10.38
N CYS A 51 1.63 -2.50 -10.61
CA CYS A 51 1.66 -3.40 -11.76
C CYS A 51 1.71 -2.64 -13.10
N TYR A 52 0.91 -1.58 -13.23
CA TYR A 52 0.88 -0.77 -14.44
C TYR A 52 2.24 -0.13 -14.72
N VAL A 53 2.86 0.51 -13.74
CA VAL A 53 4.18 1.14 -13.89
C VAL A 53 5.25 0.11 -14.23
N LEU A 54 5.24 -1.06 -13.59
CA LEU A 54 6.20 -2.14 -13.93
C LEU A 54 6.02 -2.68 -15.35
N LEU A 55 4.77 -2.77 -15.84
CA LEU A 55 4.51 -3.14 -17.23
C LEU A 55 5.04 -2.09 -18.22
N GLN A 56 4.86 -0.80 -17.91
CA GLN A 56 5.43 0.29 -18.71
C GLN A 56 6.96 0.22 -18.70
N PHE A 57 7.57 0.02 -17.53
CA PHE A 57 9.02 -0.07 -17.38
C PHE A 57 9.61 -1.23 -18.20
N MET A 58 9.05 -2.44 -18.08
CA MET A 58 9.50 -3.59 -18.87
C MET A 58 9.37 -3.36 -20.38
N SER A 59 8.34 -2.60 -20.80
CA SER A 59 8.16 -2.24 -22.21
C SER A 59 9.17 -1.18 -22.65
N SER A 60 9.42 -0.16 -21.83
CA SER A 60 10.35 0.94 -22.11
C SER A 60 11.81 0.49 -22.21
N GLN A 61 12.21 -0.55 -21.49
CA GLN A 61 13.55 -1.14 -21.56
C GLN A 61 13.87 -1.70 -22.95
N ALA A 62 12.86 -2.13 -23.71
CA ALA A 62 13.04 -2.54 -25.10
C ALA A 62 13.26 -1.35 -26.05
N ASP A 63 12.77 -0.17 -25.68
CA ASP A 63 12.75 1.06 -26.49
C ASP A 63 13.77 2.12 -26.03
N GLY A 64 14.64 1.80 -25.06
CA GLY A 64 15.72 2.68 -24.60
C GLY A 64 15.35 3.64 -23.47
N ASP A 65 14.48 3.21 -22.56
CA ASP A 65 14.05 3.94 -21.34
C ASP A 65 13.35 5.28 -21.67
N MET A 66 12.30 5.18 -22.49
CA MET A 66 11.52 6.32 -22.93
C MET A 66 10.67 6.90 -21.78
N PRO A 67 10.57 8.24 -21.68
CA PRO A 67 9.69 8.90 -20.71
C PRO A 67 8.23 8.45 -20.86
N ILE A 68 7.52 8.38 -19.74
CA ILE A 68 6.09 8.04 -19.71
C ILE A 68 5.28 9.13 -19.02
N ILE A 69 3.98 9.17 -19.32
CA ILE A 69 3.04 10.05 -18.63
C ILE A 69 2.19 9.21 -17.69
N LEU A 70 2.19 9.57 -16.41
CA LEU A 70 1.36 8.97 -15.37
C LEU A 70 0.34 10.00 -14.87
N PHE A 71 -0.70 9.53 -14.18
CA PHE A 71 -1.59 10.38 -13.41
C PHE A 71 -1.25 10.28 -11.92
N ASP A 72 -1.15 11.42 -11.26
CA ASP A 72 -1.05 11.45 -9.80
C ASP A 72 -2.43 11.19 -9.15
N LYS A 73 -2.51 11.21 -7.81
CA LYS A 73 -3.77 10.97 -7.08
C LYS A 73 -4.88 11.98 -7.41
N ASN A 74 -4.52 13.18 -7.88
CA ASN A 74 -5.44 14.25 -8.24
C ASN A 74 -5.83 14.19 -9.72
N SER A 75 -5.40 13.14 -10.43
CA SER A 75 -5.56 12.99 -11.89
C SER A 75 -4.84 14.08 -12.69
N GLU A 76 -3.77 14.64 -12.14
CA GLU A 76 -2.89 15.55 -12.86
C GLU A 76 -1.85 14.73 -13.65
N PRO A 77 -1.63 15.04 -14.94
CA PRO A 77 -0.65 14.33 -15.74
C PRO A 77 0.76 14.74 -15.33
N VAL A 78 1.62 13.74 -15.14
CA VAL A 78 3.02 13.91 -14.73
C VAL A 78 3.90 13.20 -15.74
N LEU A 79 4.87 13.92 -16.30
CA LEU A 79 5.90 13.34 -17.15
C LEU A 79 6.99 12.76 -16.25
N ILE A 80 7.22 11.46 -16.35
CA ILE A 80 8.31 10.76 -15.68
C ILE A 80 9.46 10.67 -16.68
N GLU A 81 10.47 11.53 -16.52
CA GLU A 81 11.64 11.59 -17.41
C GLU A 81 12.62 10.43 -17.16
N ASP A 82 12.86 10.09 -15.89
CA ASP A 82 13.67 8.95 -15.47
C ASP A 82 12.77 7.87 -14.87
N LEU A 83 12.29 6.97 -15.75
CA LEU A 83 11.40 5.89 -15.32
C LEU A 83 12.13 4.85 -14.46
N SER A 84 13.43 4.64 -14.69
CA SER A 84 14.25 3.76 -13.87
C SER A 84 14.30 4.24 -12.43
N GLU A 85 14.64 5.51 -12.19
CA GLU A 85 14.68 6.10 -10.85
C GLU A 85 13.29 6.08 -10.19
N PHE A 86 12.23 6.41 -10.94
CA PHE A 86 10.86 6.36 -10.44
C PHE A 86 10.49 4.95 -9.96
N VAL A 87 10.81 3.93 -10.75
CA VAL A 87 10.52 2.53 -10.41
C VAL A 87 11.29 2.08 -9.17
N ASP A 88 12.57 2.43 -9.06
CA ASP A 88 13.39 2.08 -7.90
C ASP A 88 12.81 2.68 -6.61
N GLN A 89 12.48 3.98 -6.60
CA GLN A 89 11.88 4.64 -5.45
C GLN A 89 10.47 4.09 -5.13
N MET A 90 9.66 3.82 -6.15
CA MET A 90 8.35 3.20 -5.99
C MET A 90 8.47 1.82 -5.34
N GLN A 91 9.37 0.96 -5.82
CA GLN A 91 9.56 -0.39 -5.31
C GLN A 91 10.08 -0.39 -3.88
N GLU A 92 11.05 0.47 -3.56
CA GLU A 92 11.55 0.66 -2.20
C GLU A 92 10.39 1.04 -1.27
N LYS A 93 9.65 2.09 -1.62
CA LYS A 93 8.53 2.60 -0.81
C LYS A 93 7.44 1.54 -0.59
N HIS A 94 7.07 0.84 -1.65
CA HIS A 94 6.04 -0.21 -1.59
C HIS A 94 6.50 -1.39 -0.73
N THR A 95 7.76 -1.81 -0.88
CA THR A 95 8.34 -2.93 -0.11
C THR A 95 8.45 -2.60 1.37
N GLU A 96 8.89 -1.38 1.71
CA GLU A 96 8.91 -0.90 3.10
C GLU A 96 7.51 -0.93 3.72
N ALA A 97 6.50 -0.41 3.01
CA ALA A 97 5.12 -0.41 3.48
C ALA A 97 4.59 -1.84 3.69
N LEU A 98 4.88 -2.76 2.77
CA LEU A 98 4.48 -4.17 2.88
C LEU A 98 5.17 -4.87 4.06
N ASN A 99 6.46 -4.64 4.26
CA ASN A 99 7.21 -5.22 5.38
C ASN A 99 6.65 -4.74 6.72
N GLU A 100 6.38 -3.44 6.86
CA GLU A 100 5.77 -2.89 8.06
C GLU A 100 4.37 -3.46 8.29
N TYR A 101 3.56 -3.58 7.22
CA TYR A 101 2.23 -4.15 7.32
C TYR A 101 2.27 -5.63 7.75
N LEU A 102 3.20 -6.41 7.20
CA LEU A 102 3.41 -7.81 7.56
C LEU A 102 3.85 -7.96 9.03
N ASP A 103 4.78 -7.13 9.48
CA ASP A 103 5.25 -7.13 10.88
C ASP A 103 4.10 -6.80 11.84
N ILE A 104 3.32 -5.75 11.58
CA ILE A 104 2.15 -5.41 12.40
C ILE A 104 1.16 -6.57 12.41
N TYR A 105 0.82 -7.12 11.25
CA TYR A 105 -0.16 -8.20 11.14
C TYR A 105 0.28 -9.47 11.87
N SER A 106 1.58 -9.80 11.84
CA SER A 106 2.14 -10.95 12.54
C SER A 106 2.03 -10.84 14.06
N ARG A 107 2.01 -9.61 14.61
CA ARG A 107 1.85 -9.34 16.05
C ARG A 107 0.40 -9.40 16.53
N LEU A 108 -0.56 -9.44 15.59
CA LEU A 108 -2.00 -9.56 15.90
C LEU A 108 -2.47 -11.02 15.97
N GLN A 109 -1.63 -11.98 15.57
CA GLN A 109 -1.89 -13.42 15.62
C GLN A 109 -1.43 -14.03 16.95
#